data_AF-A0A101DHT8-F1
#
_entry.id   AF-A0A101DHT8-F1
#
_cell.length_a   1.000
_cell.length_b   1.000
_cell.length_c   1.000
_cell.angle_alpha   90.00
_cell.angle_beta   90.00
_cell.angle_gamma   90.00
#
_symmetry.space_group_name_H-M   'P 1'
#
loop_
_entity.id
_entity.type
_entity.pdbx_description
1 polymer ?
#
loop_
_entity_poly.entity_id
_entity_poly.type
_entity_poly.pdbx_seq_one_letter_code
_entity_poly.pdbx_strand_id
1 'polypeptide(L)'
;MELFIFLTLLLFIAIVDSLLIAYINSKFNKNFALLHKEKQEIENNYKFLRREILELQKQLKEQKKLLQEKKLAREKQIQQQEEIEKNITDPVTYIRQKKLVPEAEIKRAEEYVRKTATNLSIFDALLLLGILDEEKLAFIKKHIGREE
;
A
#
# COMPACT_ATOMS: atom_id res chain seq x y z
N MET A 1 -36.51 67.88 56.49
CA MET A 1 -36.57 66.42 56.70
C MET A 1 -36.87 65.69 55.39
N GLU A 2 -37.93 66.07 54.66
CA GLU A 2 -38.33 65.42 53.40
C GLU A 2 -37.25 65.44 52.31
N LEU A 3 -36.56 66.56 52.12
CA LEU A 3 -35.52 66.69 51.09
C LEU A 3 -34.31 65.77 51.34
N PHE A 4 -33.95 65.55 52.61
CA PHE A 4 -32.89 64.62 53.01
C PHE A 4 -33.30 63.16 52.78
N ILE A 5 -34.56 62.82 53.04
CA ILE A 5 -35.12 61.50 52.74
C ILE A 5 -35.09 61.25 51.23
N PHE A 6 -35.47 62.23 50.42
CA PHE A 6 -35.44 62.10 48.96
C PHE A 6 -34.02 61.90 48.41
N LEU A 7 -33.04 62.64 48.94
CA LEU A 7 -31.62 62.53 48.58
C LEU A 7 -31.03 61.17 48.94
N THR A 8 -31.35 60.65 50.13
CA THR A 8 -30.88 59.33 50.56
C THR A 8 -31.50 58.20 49.75
N LEU A 9 -32.76 58.33 49.34
CA LEU A 9 -33.45 57.36 48.47
C LEU A 9 -32.85 57.34 47.05
N LEU A 10 -32.55 58.51 46.49
CA LEU A 10 -31.83 58.62 45.21
C LEU A 10 -30.43 58.00 45.28
N LEU A 11 -29.71 58.25 46.37
CA LEU A 11 -28.38 57.66 46.58
C LEU A 11 -28.46 56.12 46.66
N PHE A 12 -29.48 55.60 47.34
CA PHE A 12 -29.69 54.16 47.44
C PHE A 12 -29.97 53.52 46.07
N ILE A 13 -30.83 54.12 45.25
CA ILE A 13 -31.11 53.66 43.89
C ILE A 13 -29.84 53.66 43.04
N ALA A 14 -29.06 54.75 43.09
CA ALA A 14 -27.80 54.85 42.34
C ALA A 14 -26.77 53.77 42.74
N ILE A 15 -26.69 53.44 44.03
CA ILE A 15 -25.80 52.36 44.52
C ILE A 15 -26.27 51.00 43.98
N VAL A 16 -27.57 50.71 44.06
CA VAL A 16 -28.13 49.45 43.56
C VAL A 16 -27.92 49.31 42.05
N ASP A 17 -28.17 50.37 41.28
CA ASP A 17 -27.95 50.39 39.83
C ASP A 17 -26.48 50.18 39.49
N SER A 18 -25.57 50.86 40.20
CA SER A 18 -24.13 50.67 40.00
C SER A 18 -23.67 49.24 40.29
N LEU A 19 -24.22 48.59 41.33
CA LEU A 19 -23.90 47.20 41.65
C LEU A 19 -24.43 46.23 40.59
N LEU A 20 -25.66 46.45 40.10
CA LEU A 20 -26.26 45.64 39.04
C LEU A 20 -25.46 45.76 37.74
N ILE A 21 -25.11 46.98 37.33
CA ILE A 21 -24.29 47.22 36.13
C ILE A 21 -22.92 46.56 36.26
N ALA A 22 -22.27 46.71 37.42
CA ALA A 22 -20.97 46.09 37.67
C ALA A 22 -21.04 44.56 37.61
N TYR A 23 -22.07 43.95 38.17
CA TYR A 23 -22.27 42.50 38.13
C TYR A 23 -22.51 41.99 36.71
N ILE A 24 -23.39 42.65 35.94
CA ILE A 24 -23.68 42.29 34.55
C ILE A 24 -22.42 42.41 33.70
N ASN A 25 -21.70 43.53 33.79
CA ASN A 25 -20.46 43.75 33.04
C ASN A 25 -19.38 42.72 33.42
N SER A 26 -19.23 42.40 34.70
CA SER A 26 -18.26 41.40 35.16
C SER A 26 -18.58 40.01 34.58
N LYS A 27 -19.85 39.59 34.64
CA LYS A 27 -20.28 38.29 34.11
C LYS A 27 -20.16 38.23 32.59
N PHE A 28 -20.57 39.29 31.89
CA PHE A 28 -20.45 39.39 30.44
C PHE A 28 -18.99 39.35 30.00
N ASN A 29 -18.11 40.14 30.61
CA ASN A 29 -16.69 40.18 30.25
C ASN A 29 -15.99 38.84 30.51
N LYS A 30 -16.31 38.15 31.61
CA LYS A 30 -15.77 36.82 31.89
C LYS A 30 -16.20 35.80 30.83
N ASN A 31 -17.49 35.76 30.52
CA ASN A 31 -18.02 34.83 29.52
C ASN A 31 -17.48 35.15 28.13
N PHE A 32 -17.41 36.43 27.76
CA PHE A 32 -16.87 36.87 26.47
C PHE A 32 -15.39 36.52 26.33
N ALA A 33 -14.59 36.72 27.38
CA ALA A 33 -13.19 36.33 27.38
C ALA A 33 -13.00 34.81 27.23
N LEU A 34 -13.84 34.01 27.89
CA LEU A 34 -13.82 32.56 27.77
C LEU A 34 -14.19 32.11 26.35
N LEU A 35 -15.29 32.64 25.80
CA LEU A 35 -15.73 32.36 24.43
C LEU A 35 -14.68 32.77 23.39
N HIS A 36 -13.98 33.88 23.61
CA HIS A 36 -12.92 34.33 22.72
C HIS A 36 -11.72 33.38 22.75
N LYS A 37 -11.34 32.89 23.93
CA LYS A 37 -10.28 31.88 24.06
C LYS A 37 -10.66 30.57 23.38
N GLU A 38 -11.86 30.06 23.64
CA GLU A 38 -12.37 28.83 23.00
C GLU A 38 -12.40 28.98 21.47
N LYS A 39 -12.87 30.12 20.97
CA LYS A 39 -12.85 30.41 19.53
C LYS A 39 -11.43 30.37 18.96
N GLN A 40 -10.47 31.02 19.61
CA GLN A 40 -9.07 31.00 19.17
C GLN A 40 -8.48 29.60 19.18
N GLU A 41 -8.79 28.80 20.20
CA GLU A 41 -8.35 27.41 20.30
C GLU A 41 -8.92 26.55 19.17
N ILE A 42 -10.22 26.68 18.89
CA ILE A 42 -10.88 26.00 17.77
C ILE A 42 -10.26 26.41 16.43
N GLU A 43 -9.99 27.71 16.22
CA GLU A 43 -9.36 28.19 14.98
C GLU A 43 -7.94 27.63 14.81
N ASN A 44 -7.17 27.54 15.90
CA ASN A 44 -5.84 26.97 15.88
C ASN A 44 -5.87 25.47 15.58
N ASN A 45 -6.76 24.73 16.25
CA ASN A 45 -6.96 23.30 16.03
C ASN A 45 -7.41 23.02 14.59
N TYR A 46 -8.34 23.82 14.06
CA TYR A 46 -8.76 23.73 12.66
C TYR A 46 -7.58 23.95 11.69
N LYS A 47 -6.77 24.99 11.91
CA LYS A 47 -5.59 25.26 11.07
C LYS A 47 -4.56 24.13 11.15
N PHE A 48 -4.34 23.56 12.34
CA PHE A 48 -3.44 22.43 12.55
C PHE A 48 -3.92 21.19 11.79
N LEU A 49 -5.17 20.77 12.03
CA LEU A 49 -5.77 19.61 11.36
C LEU A 49 -5.79 19.78 9.84
N ARG A 50 -6.05 20.99 9.34
CA ARG A 50 -6.02 21.27 7.90
C ARG A 50 -4.63 21.08 7.30
N ARG A 51 -3.55 21.42 8.02
CA ARG A 51 -2.17 21.15 7.58
C ARG A 51 -1.87 19.65 7.58
N GLU A 52 -2.27 18.96 8.64
CA GLU A 52 -2.07 17.51 8.77
C GLU A 52 -2.77 16.74 7.63
N ILE A 53 -4.00 17.12 7.29
CA ILE A 53 -4.73 16.55 6.15
C ILE A 53 -3.97 16.78 4.83
N LEU A 54 -3.41 17.98 4.61
CA LEU A 54 -2.64 18.28 3.39
C LEU A 54 -1.36 17.45 3.30
N GLU A 55 -0.66 17.27 4.42
CA GLU A 55 0.54 16.44 4.49
C GLU A 55 0.22 14.96 4.23
N LEU A 56 -0.83 14.43 4.86
CA LEU A 56 -1.30 13.07 4.63
C LEU A 56 -1.73 12.83 3.18
N GLN A 57 -2.42 13.80 2.56
CA GLN A 57 -2.78 13.73 1.14
C GLN A 57 -1.55 13.67 0.23
N LYS A 58 -0.50 14.45 0.55
CA LYS A 58 0.76 14.44 -0.19
C LYS A 58 1.46 13.09 -0.07
N GLN A 59 1.58 12.55 1.15
CA GLN A 59 2.17 11.24 1.40
C GLN A 59 1.41 10.11 0.67
N LEU A 60 0.08 10.15 0.70
CA LEU A 60 -0.75 9.18 -0.04
C LEU A 60 -0.51 9.24 -1.55
N LYS A 61 -0.35 10.45 -2.12
CA LYS A 61 -0.07 10.62 -3.54
C LYS A 61 1.31 10.06 -3.91
N GLU A 62 2.31 10.29 -3.09
CA GLU A 62 3.67 9.74 -3.26
C GLU A 62 3.67 8.22 -3.17
N GLN A 63 3.01 7.64 -2.17
CA GLN A 63 2.88 6.18 -2.03
C GLN A 63 2.14 5.55 -3.22
N LYS A 64 1.06 6.17 -3.71
CA LYS A 64 0.35 5.70 -4.90
C LYS A 64 1.25 5.67 -6.13
N LYS A 65 2.09 6.70 -6.32
CA LYS A 65 3.05 6.77 -7.43
C LYS A 65 4.09 5.65 -7.34
N LEU A 66 4.69 5.45 -6.16
CA LEU A 66 5.64 4.37 -5.93
C LEU A 66 5.02 2.98 -6.17
N LEU A 67 3.76 2.79 -5.79
CA LEU A 67 3.06 1.53 -5.99
C LEU A 67 2.77 1.28 -7.47
N GLN A 68 2.43 2.32 -8.25
CA GLN A 68 2.28 2.22 -9.71
C GLN A 68 3.62 1.89 -10.39
N GLU A 69 4.71 2.56 -10.01
CA GLU A 69 6.05 2.28 -10.53
C GLU A 69 6.48 0.84 -10.23
N LYS A 70 6.22 0.34 -9.01
CA LYS A 70 6.47 -1.06 -8.66
C LYS A 70 5.63 -2.05 -9.46
N LYS A 71 4.35 -1.73 -9.72
CA LYS A 71 3.49 -2.57 -10.56
C LYS A 71 4.01 -2.64 -11.99
N LEU A 72 4.30 -1.50 -12.60
CA LEU A 72 4.88 -1.43 -13.95
C LEU A 72 6.21 -2.16 -14.04
N ALA A 73 7.07 -2.05 -13.04
CA ALA A 73 8.33 -2.78 -12.98
C ALA A 73 8.12 -4.30 -12.92
N ARG A 74 7.16 -4.77 -12.10
CA ARG A 74 6.81 -6.20 -12.05
C ARG A 74 6.20 -6.71 -13.36
N GLU A 75 5.31 -5.94 -13.97
CA GLU A 75 4.70 -6.31 -15.26
C GLU A 75 5.77 -6.45 -16.35
N LYS A 76 6.76 -5.55 -16.40
CA LYS A 76 7.91 -5.66 -17.32
C LYS A 76 8.76 -6.89 -17.04
N GLN A 77 8.99 -7.23 -15.77
CA GLN A 77 9.75 -8.44 -15.40
C GLN A 77 9.01 -9.72 -15.80
N ILE A 78 7.70 -9.76 -15.62
CA ILE A 78 6.87 -10.90 -16.01
C ILE A 78 6.87 -11.05 -17.55
N GLN A 79 6.69 -9.95 -18.30
CA GLN A 79 6.75 -9.99 -19.76
C GLN A 79 8.10 -10.46 -20.29
N GLN A 80 9.20 -10.02 -19.69
CA GLN A 80 10.54 -10.51 -20.05
C GLN A 80 10.72 -12.00 -19.73
N GLN A 81 10.20 -12.48 -18.61
CA GLN A 81 10.21 -13.91 -18.29
C GLN A 81 9.36 -14.72 -19.27
N GLU A 82 8.18 -14.23 -19.64
CA GLU A 82 7.32 -14.89 -20.63
C GLU A 82 7.95 -14.93 -22.04
N GLU A 83 8.66 -13.89 -22.46
CA GLU A 83 9.41 -13.88 -23.73
C GLU A 83 10.59 -14.85 -23.72
N ILE A 84 11.31 -14.95 -22.61
CA ILE A 84 12.39 -15.94 -22.44
C ILE A 84 11.83 -17.36 -22.47
N GLU A 85 10.68 -17.59 -21.81
CA GLU A 85 10.04 -18.91 -21.77
C GLU A 85 9.48 -19.35 -23.14
N LYS A 86 8.98 -18.42 -23.96
CA LYS A 86 8.48 -18.72 -25.32
C LYS A 86 9.57 -19.06 -26.34
N ASN A 87 10.81 -18.64 -26.10
CA ASN A 87 11.93 -18.86 -27.03
C ASN A 87 12.68 -20.19 -26.81
N ILE A 88 12.27 -21.01 -25.83
CA ILE A 88 12.92 -22.29 -25.57
C ILE A 88 12.28 -23.36 -26.47
N THR A 89 12.92 -23.63 -27.60
CA THR A 89 12.49 -24.67 -28.56
C THR A 89 13.07 -26.05 -28.27
N ASP A 90 14.05 -26.16 -27.37
CA ASP A 90 14.72 -27.42 -27.00
C ASP A 90 14.17 -28.02 -25.69
N PRO A 91 13.60 -29.24 -25.71
CA PRO A 91 13.08 -29.93 -24.53
C PRO A 91 14.06 -30.12 -23.38
N VAL A 92 15.32 -30.41 -23.68
CA VAL A 92 16.33 -30.66 -22.64
C VAL A 92 16.68 -29.35 -21.93
N THR A 93 16.81 -28.26 -22.70
CA THR A 93 17.01 -26.91 -22.16
C THR A 93 15.85 -26.47 -21.28
N TYR A 94 14.60 -26.75 -21.67
CA TYR A 94 13.42 -26.45 -20.86
C TYR A 94 13.40 -27.25 -19.55
N ILE A 95 13.68 -28.55 -19.60
CA ILE A 95 13.76 -29.43 -18.41
C ILE A 95 14.78 -28.92 -17.41
N ARG A 96 15.97 -28.50 -17.87
CA ARG A 96 17.04 -27.94 -17.03
C ARG A 96 16.64 -26.62 -16.38
N GLN A 97 16.07 -25.69 -17.16
CA GLN A 97 15.70 -24.36 -16.65
C GLN A 97 14.57 -24.42 -15.62
N LYS A 98 13.56 -25.27 -15.86
CA LYS A 98 12.42 -25.46 -14.95
C LYS A 98 12.71 -26.44 -13.82
N LYS A 99 13.92 -27.04 -13.78
CA LYS A 99 14.35 -28.05 -12.80
C LYS A 99 13.33 -29.20 -12.66
N LEU A 100 12.72 -29.60 -13.77
CA LEU A 100 11.68 -30.66 -13.78
C LEU A 100 12.26 -32.03 -13.45
N VAL A 101 13.54 -32.22 -13.72
CA VAL A 101 14.29 -33.44 -13.48
C VAL A 101 15.62 -33.09 -12.81
N PRO A 102 16.10 -33.87 -11.83
CA PRO A 102 17.42 -33.66 -11.23
C PRO A 102 18.55 -33.80 -12.25
N GLU A 103 19.58 -32.95 -12.17
CA GLU A 103 20.71 -32.98 -13.13
C GLU A 103 21.44 -34.34 -13.16
N ALA A 104 21.42 -35.08 -12.05
CA ALA A 104 21.99 -36.43 -11.98
C ALA A 104 21.26 -37.45 -12.88
N GLU A 105 19.96 -37.27 -13.10
CA GLU A 105 19.16 -38.10 -14.01
C GLU A 105 19.38 -37.68 -15.47
N ILE A 106 19.56 -36.37 -15.73
CA ILE A 106 19.92 -35.85 -17.06
C ILE A 106 21.28 -36.40 -17.50
N LYS A 107 22.27 -36.40 -16.60
CA LYS A 107 23.59 -37.01 -16.86
C LYS A 107 23.50 -38.50 -17.14
N ARG A 108 22.61 -39.23 -16.44
CA ARG A 108 22.38 -40.65 -16.72
C ARG A 108 21.81 -40.87 -18.13
N ALA A 109 20.87 -40.03 -18.57
CA ALA A 109 20.36 -40.08 -19.94
C ALA A 109 21.43 -39.71 -20.98
N GLU A 110 22.27 -38.70 -20.72
CA GLU A 110 23.41 -38.35 -21.58
C GLU A 110 24.42 -39.49 -21.70
N GLU A 111 24.75 -40.16 -20.59
CA GLU A 111 25.64 -41.33 -20.59
C GLU A 111 25.02 -42.52 -21.32
N TYR A 112 23.71 -42.72 -21.19
CA TYR A 112 22.99 -43.77 -21.91
C TYR A 112 23.10 -43.56 -23.43
N VAL A 113 22.76 -42.37 -23.93
CA VAL A 113 22.88 -42.02 -25.36
C VAL A 113 24.31 -42.22 -25.87
N ARG A 114 25.32 -41.81 -25.09
CA ARG A 114 26.73 -41.99 -25.45
C ARG A 114 27.15 -43.46 -25.56
N LYS A 115 26.58 -44.34 -24.75
CA LYS A 115 26.92 -45.78 -24.71
C LYS A 115 26.19 -46.61 -25.75
N THR A 116 24.96 -46.24 -26.13
CA THR A 116 24.13 -47.06 -27.02
C THR A 116 24.41 -46.86 -28.52
N ALA A 117 25.28 -45.92 -28.92
CA ALA A 117 25.64 -45.66 -30.34
C ALA A 117 24.43 -45.44 -31.29
N THR A 118 23.29 -45.10 -30.72
CA THR A 118 22.03 -44.79 -31.40
C THR A 118 21.90 -43.27 -31.56
N ASN A 119 21.34 -42.78 -32.67
CA ASN A 119 20.96 -41.36 -32.87
C ASN A 119 19.78 -40.92 -31.98
N LEU A 120 19.71 -41.42 -30.75
CA LEU A 120 18.66 -41.17 -29.79
C LEU A 120 18.86 -39.79 -29.16
N SER A 121 17.81 -38.98 -29.07
CA SER A 121 17.91 -37.70 -28.36
C SER A 121 17.95 -37.91 -26.85
N ILE A 122 18.57 -36.98 -26.12
CA ILE A 122 18.61 -37.04 -24.64
C ILE A 122 17.18 -37.01 -24.06
N PHE A 123 16.25 -36.30 -24.71
CA PHE A 123 14.84 -36.28 -24.31
C PHE A 123 14.18 -37.66 -24.44
N ASP A 124 14.44 -38.37 -25.54
CA ASP A 124 13.90 -39.73 -25.74
C ASP A 124 14.55 -40.73 -24.78
N ALA A 125 15.83 -40.54 -24.46
CA ALA A 125 16.51 -41.33 -23.43
C ALA A 125 15.89 -41.12 -22.03
N LEU A 126 15.50 -39.89 -21.69
CA LEU A 126 14.80 -39.61 -20.43
C LEU A 126 13.43 -40.30 -20.34
N LEU A 127 12.73 -40.48 -21.47
CA LEU A 127 11.48 -41.26 -21.54
C LEU A 127 11.74 -42.76 -21.42
N LEU A 128 12.72 -43.29 -22.15
CA LEU A 128 13.07 -44.71 -22.13
C LEU A 128 13.57 -45.18 -20.76
N LEU A 129 14.28 -44.31 -20.03
CA LEU A 129 14.74 -44.59 -18.67
C LEU A 129 13.64 -44.43 -17.62
N GLY A 130 12.41 -44.06 -18.01
CA GLY A 130 11.28 -43.85 -17.08
C GLY A 130 11.48 -42.67 -16.14
N ILE A 131 12.32 -41.70 -16.50
CA ILE A 131 12.60 -40.51 -15.68
C ILE A 131 11.51 -39.44 -15.91
N LEU A 132 10.94 -39.39 -17.11
CA LEU A 132 9.81 -38.54 -17.47
C LEU A 132 8.51 -39.35 -17.46
N ASP A 133 7.59 -38.99 -16.56
CA ASP A 133 6.22 -39.53 -16.54
C ASP A 133 5.36 -38.91 -17.65
N GLU A 134 4.25 -39.57 -18.01
CA GLU A 134 3.31 -39.10 -19.06
C GLU A 134 2.79 -37.68 -18.81
N GLU A 135 2.53 -37.31 -17.55
CA GLU A 135 2.10 -35.96 -17.18
C GLU A 135 3.17 -34.91 -17.45
N LYS A 136 4.44 -35.23 -17.13
CA LYS A 136 5.58 -34.32 -17.36
C LYS A 136 5.89 -34.20 -18.84
N LEU A 137 5.77 -35.31 -19.58
CA LEU A 137 5.90 -35.33 -21.03
C LEU A 137 4.86 -34.42 -21.69
N ALA A 138 3.59 -34.55 -21.34
CA ALA A 138 2.50 -33.73 -21.87
C ALA A 138 2.72 -32.25 -21.52
N PHE A 139 3.15 -31.96 -20.30
CA PHE A 139 3.47 -30.60 -19.87
C PHE A 139 4.60 -29.97 -20.70
N ILE A 140 5.69 -30.71 -20.95
CA ILE A 140 6.84 -30.23 -21.74
C ILE A 140 6.46 -30.05 -23.22
N LYS A 141 5.75 -31.01 -23.82
CA LYS A 141 5.32 -30.93 -25.23
C LYS A 141 4.41 -29.73 -25.49
N LYS A 142 3.46 -29.48 -24.58
CA LYS A 142 2.54 -28.34 -24.64
C LYS A 142 3.26 -26.98 -24.62
N HIS A 143 4.32 -26.86 -23.82
CA HIS A 143 5.05 -25.59 -23.67
C HIS A 143 6.06 -25.33 -24.78
N ILE A 144 6.55 -26.38 -25.45
CA ILE A 144 7.56 -26.29 -26.51
C ILE A 144 6.92 -26.31 -27.91
N GLY A 145 5.59 -26.43 -27.98
CA GLY A 145 4.86 -26.45 -29.25
C GLY A 145 5.06 -27.74 -30.05
N ARG A 146 5.30 -28.87 -29.37
CA ARG A 146 5.42 -30.22 -29.97
C ARG A 146 4.17 -31.06 -29.70
N GLU A 147 3.00 -30.43 -29.69
CA GLU A 147 1.72 -31.15 -29.79
C GLU A 147 1.56 -31.58 -31.25
N GLU A 148 1.69 -32.88 -31.52
CA GLU A 148 1.16 -33.54 -32.73
C GLU A 148 -0.23 -34.10 -32.42
#